data_AF-A0A1V5IZ14-F1
#
_entry.id   AF-A0A1V5IZ14-F1
#
_cell.length_a   1.000
_cell.length_b   1.000
_cell.length_c   1.000
_cell.angle_alpha   90.00
_cell.angle_beta   90.00
_cell.angle_gamma   90.00
#
_symmetry.space_group_name_H-M   'P 1'
#
loop_
_entity.id
_entity.type
_entity.pdbx_description
1 polymer ?
#
loop_
_entity_poly.entity_id
_entity_poly.type
_entity_poly.pdbx_seq_one_letter_code
_entity_poly.pdbx_strand_id
1 'polypeptide(L)'
;MKSVIKWQDDASTINDSQRCRELRRLIQAHRIKRLGWSDYVFRYIMEGLGFGRSLRELDEERLEELWEIVKGYRKSGKPVEFEYDKQGRYMHALMKQAGWEEHNLRAYMIINFKKTHWNLLDKAERRKVINQLKECVQGGTK
;
A
#
# COMPACT_ATOMS: atom_id res chain seq x y z
N MET A 1 -50.58 13.38 31.21
CA MET A 1 -49.14 13.21 30.89
C MET A 1 -49.06 12.25 29.71
N LYS A 2 -48.71 12.74 28.51
CA LYS A 2 -48.54 11.90 27.31
C LYS A 2 -47.06 11.56 27.19
N SER A 3 -46.71 10.29 27.38
CA SER A 3 -45.36 9.79 27.12
C SER A 3 -45.13 9.75 25.61
N VAL A 4 -44.27 10.66 25.13
CA VAL A 4 -43.75 10.65 23.77
C VAL A 4 -42.59 9.66 23.74
N ILE A 5 -42.83 8.47 23.21
CA ILE A 5 -41.77 7.52 22.87
C ILE A 5 -41.03 8.11 21.68
N LYS A 6 -39.87 8.72 21.94
CA LYS A 6 -38.88 9.04 20.90
C LYS A 6 -38.25 7.73 20.46
N TRP A 7 -38.67 7.22 19.31
CA TRP A 7 -37.87 6.28 18.54
C TRP A 7 -36.74 7.09 17.92
N GLN A 8 -35.56 7.02 18.53
CA GLN A 8 -34.34 7.52 17.92
C GLN A 8 -33.86 6.45 16.94
N ASP A 9 -33.77 6.84 15.67
CA ASP A 9 -33.22 6.04 14.58
C ASP A 9 -31.77 5.62 14.90
N ASP A 10 -31.58 4.37 15.33
CA ASP A 10 -30.27 3.74 15.53
C ASP A 10 -29.67 3.25 14.20
N ALA A 11 -29.54 4.15 13.22
CA ALA A 11 -28.83 3.86 11.98
C ALA A 11 -27.30 4.01 12.11
N SER A 12 -26.79 4.43 13.27
CA SER A 12 -25.35 4.71 13.49
C SER A 12 -24.55 3.57 14.12
N THR A 13 -25.19 2.48 14.55
CA THR A 13 -24.61 1.46 15.44
C THR A 13 -24.23 0.14 14.77
N ILE A 14 -24.55 -0.06 13.48
CA ILE A 14 -24.20 -1.31 12.77
C ILE A 14 -22.68 -1.43 12.58
N ASN A 15 -21.99 -0.29 12.48
CA ASN A 15 -20.59 -0.22 12.07
C ASN A 15 -19.57 -0.27 13.24
N ASP A 16 -20.04 -0.32 14.48
CA ASP A 16 -19.19 -0.29 15.68
C ASP A 16 -19.46 -1.45 16.65
N SER A 17 -20.00 -2.55 16.15
CA SER A 17 -20.14 -3.79 16.92
C SER A 17 -18.77 -4.29 17.40
N GLN A 18 -18.74 -4.97 18.55
CA GLN A 18 -17.50 -5.58 19.07
C GLN A 18 -16.87 -6.53 18.04
N ARG A 19 -17.71 -7.20 17.24
CA ARG A 19 -17.29 -8.09 16.15
C ARG A 19 -16.66 -7.34 14.99
N CYS A 20 -17.25 -6.22 14.54
CA CYS A 20 -16.64 -5.34 13.54
C CYS A 20 -15.25 -4.87 13.99
N ARG A 21 -15.09 -4.46 15.26
CA ARG A 21 -13.79 -4.02 15.80
C ARG A 21 -12.75 -5.14 15.75
N GLU A 22 -13.13 -6.37 16.10
CA GLU A 22 -12.22 -7.50 16.06
C GLU A 22 -11.85 -7.87 14.61
N LEU A 23 -12.81 -7.89 13.68
CA LEU A 23 -12.53 -8.16 12.26
C LEU A 23 -11.55 -7.14 11.68
N ARG A 24 -11.75 -5.84 11.94
CA ARG A 24 -10.82 -4.79 11.53
C ARG A 24 -9.42 -5.04 12.09
N ARG A 25 -9.32 -5.41 13.37
CA ARG A 25 -8.05 -5.72 14.04
C ARG A 25 -7.37 -6.92 13.40
N LEU A 26 -8.10 -7.99 13.10
CA LEU A 26 -7.58 -9.20 12.47
C LEU A 26 -7.06 -8.92 11.06
N ILE A 27 -7.86 -8.22 10.24
CA ILE A 27 -7.47 -7.83 8.88
C ILE A 27 -6.19 -6.97 8.92
N GLN A 28 -6.14 -5.97 9.81
CA GLN A 28 -4.97 -5.12 10.03
C GLN A 28 -3.73 -5.90 10.48
N ALA A 29 -3.90 -6.81 11.45
CA ALA A 29 -2.79 -7.63 11.91
C ALA A 29 -2.28 -8.57 10.81
N HIS A 30 -3.17 -9.16 10.01
CA HIS A 30 -2.82 -10.10 8.96
C HIS A 30 -2.10 -9.41 7.80
N ARG A 31 -2.61 -8.28 7.32
CA ARG A 31 -1.96 -7.52 6.24
C ARG A 31 -0.53 -7.11 6.62
N ILE A 32 -0.31 -6.70 7.88
CA ILE A 32 1.00 -6.25 8.36
C ILE A 32 1.92 -7.45 8.62
N LYS A 33 1.51 -8.36 9.50
CA LYS A 33 2.40 -9.40 10.05
C LYS A 33 2.64 -10.54 9.06
N ARG A 34 1.62 -10.90 8.27
CA ARG A 34 1.71 -12.04 7.36
C ARG A 34 2.04 -11.59 5.95
N LEU A 35 1.29 -10.62 5.42
CA LEU A 35 1.41 -10.21 4.02
C LEU A 35 2.47 -9.12 3.79
N GLY A 36 2.84 -8.37 4.82
CA GLY A 36 3.80 -7.27 4.71
C GLY A 36 3.29 -6.10 3.86
N TRP A 37 1.96 -5.96 3.71
CA TRP A 37 1.38 -4.91 2.90
C TRP A 37 1.44 -3.57 3.62
N SER A 38 1.96 -2.56 2.93
CA SER A 38 1.86 -1.18 3.37
C SER A 38 0.41 -0.70 3.35
N ASP A 39 0.13 0.38 4.07
CA ASP A 39 -1.21 0.95 4.12
C ASP A 39 -1.72 1.38 2.72
N TYR A 40 -0.82 1.93 1.89
CA TYR A 40 -1.10 2.27 0.50
C TYR A 40 -1.54 1.05 -0.32
N VAL A 41 -0.76 -0.04 -0.29
CA VAL A 41 -1.05 -1.26 -1.05
C VAL A 41 -2.38 -1.85 -0.61
N PHE A 42 -2.63 -1.88 0.69
CA PHE A 42 -3.89 -2.40 1.21
C PHE A 42 -5.10 -1.56 0.76
N ARG A 43 -5.03 -0.23 0.81
CA ARG A 43 -6.10 0.64 0.31
C ARG A 43 -6.34 0.43 -1.19
N TYR A 44 -5.27 0.32 -1.98
CA TYR A 44 -5.37 0.05 -3.42
C TYR A 44 -6.08 -1.28 -3.71
N ILE A 45 -5.73 -2.34 -2.96
CA ILE A 45 -6.40 -3.66 -3.07
C ILE A 45 -7.87 -3.55 -2.66
N MET A 46 -8.18 -2.90 -1.54
CA MET A 46 -9.56 -2.71 -1.10
C MET A 46 -10.41 -1.98 -2.14
N GLU A 47 -9.89 -0.88 -2.70
CA GLU A 47 -10.59 -0.10 -3.71
C GLU A 47 -10.79 -0.89 -5.00
N GLY A 48 -9.77 -1.62 -5.47
CA GLY A 48 -9.86 -2.48 -6.65
C GLY A 48 -10.83 -3.67 -6.48
N LEU A 49 -11.07 -4.11 -5.23
CA LEU A 49 -12.05 -5.13 -4.88
C LEU A 49 -13.44 -4.54 -4.56
N GLY A 50 -13.63 -3.22 -4.64
CA GLY A 50 -14.91 -2.55 -4.39
C GLY A 50 -15.26 -2.36 -2.90
N PHE A 51 -14.32 -2.55 -1.97
CA PHE A 51 -14.51 -2.31 -0.52
C PHE A 51 -14.28 -0.87 -0.09
N GLY A 52 -14.07 0.05 -1.03
CA GLY A 52 -13.74 1.44 -0.72
C GLY A 52 -12.33 1.59 -0.14
N ARG A 53 -12.09 2.69 0.58
CA ARG A 53 -10.75 3.07 1.03
C ARG A 53 -10.51 2.89 2.53
N SER A 54 -11.54 2.54 3.29
CA SER A 54 -11.48 2.47 4.74
C SER A 54 -12.24 1.28 5.32
N LEU A 55 -11.56 0.51 6.17
CA LEU A 55 -12.21 -0.55 6.95
C LEU A 55 -13.29 -0.02 7.91
N ARG A 56 -13.24 1.26 8.27
CA ARG A 56 -14.25 1.88 9.15
C ARG A 56 -15.57 2.16 8.43
N GLU A 57 -15.60 2.10 7.11
CA GLU A 57 -16.81 2.33 6.31
C GLU A 57 -17.53 1.01 6.01
N LEU A 58 -16.91 -0.13 6.33
CA LEU A 58 -17.46 -1.45 6.09
C LEU A 58 -18.26 -1.95 7.29
N ASP A 59 -19.49 -2.39 7.00
CA ASP A 59 -20.32 -3.17 7.91
C ASP A 59 -19.73 -4.57 8.18
N GLU A 60 -20.39 -5.31 9.07
CA GLU A 60 -19.91 -6.62 9.52
C GLU A 60 -19.79 -7.64 8.38
N GLU A 61 -20.81 -7.74 7.52
CA GLU A 61 -20.84 -8.67 6.39
C GLU A 61 -19.69 -8.41 5.42
N ARG A 62 -19.47 -7.13 5.07
CA ARG A 62 -18.38 -6.72 4.18
C ARG A 62 -17.00 -6.94 4.81
N LEU A 63 -16.88 -6.77 6.13
CA LEU A 63 -15.65 -7.08 6.86
C LEU A 63 -15.34 -8.59 6.84
N GLU A 64 -16.36 -9.44 6.97
CA GLU A 64 -16.20 -10.90 6.89
C GLU A 64 -15.79 -11.35 5.51
N GLU A 65 -16.45 -10.84 4.47
CA GLU A 65 -16.09 -11.11 3.08
C GLU A 65 -14.64 -10.72 2.79
N LEU A 66 -14.25 -9.49 3.18
CA LEU A 66 -12.87 -9.02 3.02
C LEU A 66 -11.90 -9.89 3.82
N TRP A 67 -12.27 -10.36 5.01
CA TRP A 67 -11.43 -11.22 5.82
C TRP A 67 -11.16 -12.57 5.15
N GLU A 68 -12.18 -13.23 4.58
CA GLU A 68 -12.01 -14.47 3.84
C GLU A 68 -11.06 -14.29 2.64
N ILE A 69 -11.24 -13.21 1.89
CA ILE A 69 -10.36 -12.86 0.77
C ILE A 69 -8.92 -12.67 1.24
N VAL A 70 -8.71 -11.80 2.24
CA VAL A 70 -7.38 -11.44 2.77
C VAL A 70 -6.66 -12.66 3.36
N LYS A 71 -7.37 -13.57 4.04
CA LYS A 71 -6.80 -14.85 4.51
C LYS A 71 -6.29 -15.75 3.38
N GLY A 72 -6.99 -15.71 2.24
CA GLY A 72 -6.66 -16.49 1.05
C GLY A 72 -5.37 -16.03 0.36
N TYR A 73 -4.96 -14.78 0.58
CA TYR A 73 -3.68 -14.31 0.07
C TYR A 73 -2.53 -15.06 0.74
N ARG A 74 -1.73 -15.72 -0.09
CA ARG A 74 -0.47 -16.28 0.35
C ARG A 74 0.54 -15.15 0.44
N LYS A 75 1.40 -15.21 1.46
CA LYS A 75 2.64 -14.43 1.46
C LYS A 75 3.42 -14.90 0.24
N SER A 76 3.28 -14.22 -0.90
CA SER A 76 4.28 -14.32 -1.96
C SER A 76 5.58 -13.99 -1.25
N GLY A 77 6.55 -14.92 -1.25
CA GLY A 77 7.67 -14.94 -0.30
C GLY A 77 8.43 -13.60 -0.17
N LYS A 78 8.32 -12.74 -1.17
CA LYS A 78 8.50 -11.28 -1.11
C LYS A 78 7.38 -10.64 -1.93
N PRO A 79 7.02 -9.37 -1.70
CA PRO A 79 6.14 -8.69 -2.64
C PRO A 79 6.83 -8.70 -4.01
N VAL A 80 6.20 -9.32 -5.00
CA VAL A 80 6.74 -9.48 -6.38
C VAL A 80 7.03 -8.12 -7.01
N GLU A 81 6.36 -7.08 -6.51
CA GLU A 81 6.61 -5.70 -6.86
C GLU A 81 7.95 -5.15 -6.37
N PHE A 82 8.68 -5.80 -5.45
CA PHE A 82 9.92 -5.27 -4.84
C PHE A 82 11.16 -6.12 -5.10
N GLU A 83 11.08 -7.21 -5.87
CA GLU A 83 12.30 -7.81 -6.38
C GLU A 83 12.78 -6.97 -7.56
N TYR A 84 13.77 -6.13 -7.28
CA TYR A 84 14.57 -5.51 -8.31
C TYR A 84 15.15 -6.61 -9.20
N ASP A 85 14.92 -6.49 -10.51
CA ASP A 85 15.67 -7.27 -11.50
C ASP A 85 17.18 -6.98 -11.40
N LYS A 86 18.00 -7.68 -12.20
CA LYS A 86 19.46 -7.49 -12.18
C LYS A 86 19.85 -6.00 -12.33
N GLN A 87 19.12 -5.26 -13.15
CA GLN A 87 19.38 -3.85 -13.39
C GLN A 87 18.88 -2.95 -12.25
N GLY A 88 17.75 -3.31 -11.63
CA GLY A 88 17.21 -2.63 -10.46
C GLY A 88 18.11 -2.76 -9.24
N ARG A 89 18.79 -3.90 -9.06
CA ARG A 89 19.77 -4.08 -7.99
C ARG A 89 20.97 -3.15 -8.17
N TYR A 90 21.41 -2.98 -9.42
CA TYR A 90 22.44 -2.02 -9.77
C TYR A 90 21.96 -0.57 -9.53
N MET A 91 20.75 -0.23 -9.97
CA MET A 91 20.15 1.07 -9.69
C MET A 91 20.07 1.35 -8.19
N HIS A 92 19.62 0.38 -7.38
CA HIS A 92 19.53 0.53 -5.93
C HIS A 92 20.91 0.75 -5.28
N ALA A 93 21.96 0.10 -5.78
CA ALA A 93 23.32 0.36 -5.33
C ALA A 93 23.77 1.80 -5.65
N LEU A 94 23.48 2.31 -6.86
CA LEU A 94 23.75 3.70 -7.22
C LEU A 94 22.95 4.69 -6.38
N MET A 95 21.69 4.37 -6.07
CA MET A 95 20.84 5.18 -5.20
C MET A 95 21.49 5.36 -3.83
N LYS A 96 22.01 4.28 -3.23
CA LYS A 96 22.74 4.35 -1.96
C LYS A 96 24.03 5.16 -2.06
N GLN A 97 24.80 5.00 -3.14
CA GLN A 97 26.01 5.79 -3.37
C GLN A 97 25.71 7.28 -3.55
N ALA A 98 24.59 7.62 -4.19
CA ALA A 98 24.13 8.99 -4.39
C ALA A 98 23.54 9.64 -3.11
N GLY A 99 23.48 8.90 -1.99
CA GLY A 99 22.83 9.36 -0.76
C GLY A 99 21.30 9.46 -0.87
N TRP A 100 20.69 8.84 -1.87
CA TRP A 100 19.24 8.86 -2.04
C TRP A 100 18.57 7.82 -1.15
N GLU A 101 17.52 8.26 -0.47
CA GLU A 101 16.55 7.36 0.16
C GLU A 101 15.52 6.86 -0.85
N GLU A 102 14.88 5.73 -0.55
CA GLU A 102 13.93 5.09 -1.46
C GLU A 102 12.69 5.95 -1.75
N HIS A 103 12.30 6.81 -0.82
CA HIS A 103 11.23 7.78 -1.03
C HIS A 103 11.61 8.85 -2.08
N ASN A 104 12.90 9.24 -2.16
CA ASN A 104 13.40 10.19 -3.16
C ASN A 104 13.44 9.57 -4.55
N LEU A 105 13.92 8.33 -4.65
CA LEU A 105 13.86 7.56 -5.90
C LEU A 105 12.41 7.42 -6.38
N ARG A 106 11.49 7.07 -5.48
CA ARG A 106 10.06 6.95 -5.80
C ARG A 106 9.45 8.27 -6.23
N ALA A 107 9.74 9.37 -5.52
CA ALA A 107 9.27 10.71 -5.90
C ALA A 107 9.77 11.09 -7.30
N TYR A 108 11.05 10.85 -7.59
CA TYR A 108 11.63 11.08 -8.91
C TYR A 108 10.91 10.29 -10.01
N MET A 109 10.64 9.00 -9.79
CA MET A 109 9.93 8.17 -10.77
C MET A 109 8.47 8.61 -10.98
N ILE A 110 7.79 9.03 -9.92
CA ILE A 110 6.42 9.54 -10.01
C ILE A 110 6.38 10.87 -10.78
N ILE A 111 7.29 11.78 -10.50
CA ILE A 111 7.33 13.10 -11.15
C ILE A 111 7.64 12.95 -12.64
N ASN A 112 8.66 12.17 -12.99
CA ASN A 112 9.20 12.10 -14.35
C ASN A 112 8.50 11.07 -15.25
N PHE A 113 7.97 9.98 -14.67
CA PHE A 113 7.43 8.84 -15.44
C PHE A 113 6.02 8.44 -15.03
N LYS A 114 5.44 9.09 -14.00
CA LYS A 114 4.14 8.72 -13.41
C LYS A 114 4.07 7.26 -12.96
N LYS A 115 5.24 6.69 -12.60
CA LYS A 115 5.39 5.29 -12.19
C LYS A 115 5.92 5.23 -10.76
N THR A 116 5.39 4.29 -10.01
CA THR A 116 5.66 4.15 -8.58
C THR A 116 6.80 3.18 -8.28
N HIS A 117 7.24 2.39 -9.26
CA HIS A 117 8.22 1.33 -9.06
C HIS A 117 9.12 1.09 -10.28
N TRP A 118 10.35 0.63 -10.02
CA TRP A 118 11.37 0.30 -11.03
C TRP A 118 10.87 -0.68 -12.11
N ASN A 119 10.17 -1.73 -11.70
CA ASN A 119 9.71 -2.78 -12.62
C ASN A 119 8.68 -2.27 -13.64
N LEU A 120 7.99 -1.16 -13.35
CA LEU A 120 7.03 -0.52 -14.27
C LEU A 120 7.74 0.35 -15.33
N LEU A 121 9.00 0.69 -15.09
CA LEU A 121 9.77 1.51 -16.01
C LEU A 121 10.11 0.72 -17.27
N ASP A 122 9.98 1.35 -18.42
CA ASP A 122 10.51 0.82 -19.68
C ASP A 122 12.03 1.00 -19.76
N LYS A 123 12.64 0.46 -20.83
CA LYS A 123 14.09 0.48 -21.01
C LYS A 123 14.68 1.89 -21.08
N ALA A 124 13.97 2.86 -21.67
CA ALA A 124 14.45 4.24 -21.81
C ALA A 124 14.36 4.99 -20.47
N GLU A 125 13.26 4.82 -19.74
CA GLU A 125 13.05 5.39 -18.42
C GLU A 125 14.05 4.85 -17.39
N ARG A 126 14.31 3.54 -17.40
CA ARG A 126 15.34 2.90 -16.55
C ARG A 126 16.72 3.51 -16.77
N ARG A 127 17.07 3.79 -18.04
CA ARG A 127 18.34 4.42 -18.39
C ARG A 127 18.42 5.85 -17.84
N LYS A 128 17.33 6.62 -17.92
CA LYS A 128 17.27 7.98 -17.35
C LYS A 128 17.46 7.98 -15.84
N VAL A 129 16.82 7.06 -15.10
CA VAL A 129 17.02 6.92 -13.65
C VAL A 129 18.48 6.59 -13.32
N ILE A 130 19.07 5.60 -14.00
CA ILE A 130 20.47 5.22 -13.76
C ILE A 130 21.43 6.38 -14.05
N ASN A 131 21.24 7.11 -15.15
CA ASN A 131 22.09 8.24 -15.50
C ASN A 131 21.99 9.35 -14.46
N GLN A 132 20.78 9.69 -14.00
CA GLN A 132 20.58 10.67 -12.94
C GLN A 132 21.34 10.27 -11.66
N LEU A 133 21.24 9.01 -11.24
CA LEU A 133 21.95 8.54 -10.06
C LEU A 133 23.46 8.57 -10.24
N LYS A 134 23.97 8.22 -11.44
CA LYS A 134 25.40 8.31 -11.76
C LYS A 134 25.91 9.75 -11.70
N GLU A 135 25.15 10.70 -12.23
CA GLU A 135 25.48 12.13 -12.16
C GLU A 135 25.56 12.61 -10.71
N CYS A 136 24.63 12.18 -9.84
CA CYS A 136 24.70 12.49 -8.41
C CYS A 136 25.96 11.91 -7.74
N VAL A 137 26.32 10.66 -8.05
CA VAL A 137 27.52 10.00 -7.51
C VAL A 137 28.80 10.70 -7.97
N GLN A 138 28.89 11.05 -9.26
CA GLN A 138 30.07 11.69 -9.83
C GLN A 138 30.17 13.18 -9.45
N GLY A 139 29.04 13.87 -9.32
CA GLY A 139 28.96 15.28 -8.92
C GLY A 139 29.22 15.52 -7.43
N GLY A 140 29.05 14.52 -6.58
CA GLY A 140 29.38 14.57 -5.14
C GLY A 140 30.88 14.44 -4.81
N THR A 141 31.75 14.33 -5.82
CA THR A 141 33.22 14.25 -5.65
C THR A 141 33.88 15.60 -6.02
N LYS A 142 33.38 16.70 -5.45
CA LYS A 142 34.03 18.01 -5.48
C LYS A 142 33.96 18.67 -4.12
#